data_AF-A0A536NLX1-F1
#
_entry.id   AF-A0A536NLX1-F1
#
_cell.length_a   1.000
_cell.length_b   1.000
_cell.length_c   1.000
_cell.angle_alpha   90.00
_cell.angle_beta   90.00
_cell.angle_gamma   90.00
#
_symmetry.space_group_name_H-M   'P 1'
#
loop_
_entity.id
_entity.type
_entity.pdbx_description
1 polymer ?
#
loop_
_entity_poly.entity_id
_entity_poly.type
_entity_poly.pdbx_seq_one_letter_code
_entity_poly.pdbx_strand_id
1 'polypeptide(L)'
;MTAQLVFPRARTLALLLAAAVVAALAFAAVAPRSTATNAAAAAAGVVHIEMKITGQKTGAFKGDSTQKGHEDQILVSSYFFQLDSPRDAATGQASGKRQYKPLTITKQLNGSSPQLLQASATNENLTSVVINFYHTDRTGKEVNYYRVTLTDAAISSDKQYSSGSTVSEDIAFVFRKVQQEDLIAKTSFVDDFQTAS
;
A
#
# COMPACT_ATOMS: atom_id res chain seq x y z
N MET A 1 5.72 86.29 -7.68
CA MET A 1 5.66 86.75 -6.28
C MET A 1 4.21 87.06 -5.95
N THR A 2 3.53 86.22 -5.17
CA THR A 2 2.50 86.66 -4.20
C THR A 2 2.00 85.47 -3.39
N ALA A 3 2.57 85.33 -2.20
CA ALA A 3 2.03 84.50 -1.13
C ALA A 3 0.83 85.24 -0.49
N GLN A 4 -0.19 84.50 -0.08
CA GLN A 4 -1.17 84.98 0.89
C GLN A 4 -1.28 83.98 2.05
N LEU A 5 -0.84 84.46 3.23
CA LEU A 5 -1.10 83.91 4.55
C LEU A 5 -2.51 84.29 5.01
N VAL A 6 -3.27 83.33 5.58
CA VAL A 6 -4.28 83.59 6.63
C VAL A 6 -4.40 82.36 7.56
N PHE A 7 -4.00 82.52 8.83
CA PHE A 7 -4.43 81.74 10.03
C PHE A 7 -5.57 82.55 10.72
N PRO A 8 -6.33 82.13 11.78
CA PRO A 8 -6.09 81.12 12.86
C PRO A 8 -7.39 80.35 13.29
N ARG A 9 -7.45 79.46 14.31
CA ARG A 9 -7.55 79.74 15.77
C ARG A 9 -7.58 78.43 16.58
N ALA A 10 -6.88 78.45 17.71
CA ALA A 10 -6.81 77.43 18.75
C ALA A 10 -8.07 77.37 19.64
N ARG A 11 -8.34 76.21 20.24
CA ARG A 11 -8.99 76.09 21.56
C ARG A 11 -8.35 74.96 22.38
N THR A 12 -7.93 75.36 23.58
CA THR A 12 -7.27 74.67 24.70
C THR A 12 -8.19 73.74 25.50
N LEU A 13 -7.62 72.70 26.17
CA LEU A 13 -7.79 72.26 27.59
C LEU A 13 -6.97 70.95 27.78
N ALA A 14 -5.88 70.86 28.58
CA ALA A 14 -5.80 70.66 30.05
C ALA A 14 -6.68 69.48 30.56
N LEU A 15 -6.32 68.54 31.44
CA LEU A 15 -5.13 68.12 32.23
C LEU A 15 -5.63 66.85 33.00
N LEU A 16 -4.76 65.88 33.33
CA LEU A 16 -4.70 65.09 34.60
C LEU A 16 -4.52 63.56 34.53
N LEU A 17 -3.50 63.16 35.30
CA LEU A 17 -3.07 61.89 35.91
C LEU A 17 -4.13 60.78 36.14
N ALA A 18 -3.70 59.52 35.96
CA ALA A 18 -3.42 58.59 37.08
C ALA A 18 -2.83 57.25 36.59
N ALA A 19 -1.83 56.78 37.31
CA ALA A 19 -1.11 55.52 37.07
C ALA A 19 -1.86 54.31 37.67
N ALA A 20 -1.79 53.16 37.00
CA ALA A 20 -1.76 51.85 37.66
C ALA A 20 -1.20 50.78 36.72
N VAL A 21 -0.14 50.14 37.17
CA VAL A 21 0.60 49.05 36.55
C VAL A 21 -0.19 47.74 36.69
N VAL A 22 -0.33 46.98 35.60
CA VAL A 22 -0.40 45.52 35.67
C VAL A 22 0.52 44.94 34.60
N ALA A 23 1.59 44.30 35.06
CA ALA A 23 2.52 43.53 34.26
C ALA A 23 1.93 42.15 33.96
N ALA A 24 1.94 41.73 32.70
CA ALA A 24 1.93 40.33 32.31
C ALA A 24 2.53 40.17 30.89
N LEU A 25 3.78 39.70 30.87
CA LEU A 25 4.44 38.86 29.86
C LEU A 25 3.75 38.72 28.49
N ALA A 26 4.30 39.40 27.48
CA ALA A 26 4.17 38.98 26.09
C ALA A 26 5.56 38.67 25.54
N PHE A 27 5.91 37.38 25.55
CA PHE A 27 7.02 36.84 24.78
C PHE A 27 6.69 37.08 23.29
N ALA A 28 7.47 37.92 22.62
CA ALA A 28 7.29 38.20 21.21
C ALA A 28 7.42 36.91 20.39
N ALA A 29 6.47 36.75 19.47
CA ALA A 29 6.21 35.57 18.67
C ALA A 29 7.46 34.95 18.01
N VAL A 30 7.72 33.69 18.33
CA VAL A 30 8.42 32.77 17.43
C VAL A 30 7.52 32.62 16.19
N ALA A 31 8.01 33.08 15.03
CA ALA A 31 7.35 32.88 13.75
C ALA A 31 7.09 31.38 13.53
N PRO A 32 5.92 30.99 12.96
CA PRO A 32 5.66 29.58 12.70
C PRO A 32 6.68 29.05 11.70
N ARG A 33 7.52 28.10 12.16
CA ARG A 33 8.27 27.20 11.29
C ARG A 33 7.27 26.60 10.31
N SER A 34 7.53 26.79 9.01
CA SER A 34 6.87 26.06 7.93
C SER A 34 6.82 24.58 8.33
N THR A 35 5.63 24.12 8.71
CA THR A 35 5.34 22.69 8.69
C THR A 35 5.39 22.33 7.22
N ALA A 36 6.53 21.78 6.79
CA ALA A 36 6.55 20.94 5.61
C ALA A 36 5.60 19.77 5.92
N THR A 37 4.32 19.99 5.68
CA THR A 37 3.38 18.93 5.48
C THR A 37 3.87 18.23 4.23
N ASN A 38 4.64 17.16 4.42
CA ASN A 38 4.59 16.03 3.49
C ASN A 38 3.18 15.44 3.59
N ALA A 39 2.19 16.23 3.18
CA ALA A 39 0.95 15.75 2.66
C ALA A 39 1.33 15.10 1.32
N ALA A 40 1.83 13.87 1.41
CA ALA A 40 1.51 12.89 0.39
C ALA A 40 -0.01 12.86 0.37
N ALA A 41 -0.60 13.68 -0.49
CA ALA A 41 -1.99 13.58 -0.87
C ALA A 41 -2.15 12.17 -1.44
N ALA A 42 -2.47 11.23 -0.57
CA ALA A 42 -3.04 9.96 -0.93
C ALA A 42 -4.39 10.34 -1.54
N ALA A 43 -4.44 10.44 -2.87
CA ALA A 43 -5.67 10.07 -3.54
C ALA A 43 -5.99 8.69 -2.99
N ALA A 44 -7.12 8.56 -2.29
CA ALA A 44 -7.59 7.29 -1.76
C ALA A 44 -7.96 6.41 -2.98
N GLY A 45 -6.94 5.88 -3.63
CA GLY A 45 -7.02 5.06 -4.81
C GLY A 45 -7.42 3.67 -4.38
N VAL A 46 -8.45 3.13 -5.04
CA VAL A 46 -8.71 1.70 -5.02
C VAL A 46 -7.41 1.01 -5.42
N VAL A 47 -6.86 0.16 -4.54
CA VAL A 47 -5.69 -0.64 -4.86
C VAL A 47 -6.13 -1.66 -5.92
N HIS A 48 -5.57 -1.56 -7.12
CA HIS A 48 -5.80 -2.54 -8.17
C HIS A 48 -4.73 -3.62 -8.07
N ILE A 49 -5.16 -4.88 -7.95
CA ILE A 49 -4.26 -6.02 -7.81
C ILE A 49 -4.53 -6.97 -8.97
N GLU A 50 -3.47 -7.33 -9.66
CA GLU A 50 -3.50 -8.32 -10.74
C GLU A 50 -2.50 -9.43 -10.46
N MET A 51 -2.73 -10.60 -11.04
CA MET A 51 -1.89 -11.76 -10.89
C MET A 51 -1.66 -12.48 -12.22
N LYS A 52 -0.43 -12.95 -12.43
CA LYS A 52 -0.06 -13.93 -13.45
C LYS A 52 0.44 -15.21 -12.80
N ILE A 53 0.04 -16.34 -13.36
CA ILE A 53 0.50 -17.67 -12.93
C ILE A 53 1.07 -18.41 -14.13
N THR A 54 2.20 -19.07 -13.94
CA THR A 54 2.79 -20.01 -14.89
C THR A 54 2.95 -21.37 -14.22
N GLY A 55 2.10 -22.32 -14.59
CA GLY A 55 2.20 -23.72 -14.21
C GLY A 55 3.31 -24.45 -14.98
N GLN A 56 3.95 -25.43 -14.35
CA GLN A 56 5.01 -26.22 -14.97
C GLN A 56 4.51 -27.05 -16.17
N LYS A 57 3.26 -27.54 -16.12
CA LYS A 57 2.63 -28.35 -17.17
C LYS A 57 1.63 -27.53 -17.99
N THR A 58 0.82 -26.72 -17.29
CA THR A 58 -0.27 -25.96 -17.89
C THR A 58 0.23 -24.69 -18.62
N GLY A 59 1.43 -24.20 -18.28
CA GLY A 59 1.96 -22.95 -18.82
C GLY A 59 1.24 -21.73 -18.22
N ALA A 60 1.10 -20.66 -18.99
CA ALA A 60 0.43 -19.45 -18.53
C ALA A 60 -1.08 -19.68 -18.28
N PHE A 61 -1.57 -19.28 -17.12
CA PHE A 61 -2.99 -19.34 -16.80
C PHE A 61 -3.71 -18.16 -17.46
N LYS A 62 -4.94 -18.38 -17.89
CA LYS A 62 -5.75 -17.41 -18.63
C LYS A 62 -6.51 -16.51 -17.67
N GLY A 63 -6.09 -15.26 -17.54
CA GLY A 63 -6.90 -14.22 -16.93
C GLY A 63 -8.06 -13.78 -17.81
N ASP A 64 -8.96 -12.97 -17.24
CA ASP A 64 -10.18 -12.46 -17.87
C ASP A 64 -10.15 -10.95 -18.10
N SER A 65 -9.10 -10.26 -17.62
CA SER A 65 -8.96 -8.84 -17.84
C SER A 65 -8.80 -8.52 -19.34
N THR A 66 -9.66 -7.62 -19.82
CA THR A 66 -9.65 -7.07 -21.18
C THR A 66 -9.15 -5.62 -21.20
N GLN A 67 -8.70 -5.10 -20.05
CA GLN A 67 -8.23 -3.74 -19.93
C GLN A 67 -6.90 -3.56 -20.67
N LYS A 68 -6.78 -2.46 -21.40
CA LYS A 68 -5.58 -2.17 -22.20
C LYS A 68 -4.35 -2.06 -21.30
N GLY A 69 -3.32 -2.87 -21.56
CA GLY A 69 -2.10 -2.95 -20.74
C GLY A 69 -2.18 -3.97 -19.60
N HIS A 70 -3.35 -4.53 -19.35
CA HIS A 70 -3.64 -5.54 -18.32
C HIS A 70 -4.38 -6.73 -18.93
N GLU A 71 -4.08 -7.07 -20.18
CA GLU A 71 -4.72 -8.17 -20.87
C GLU A 71 -4.29 -9.52 -20.25
N ASP A 72 -5.23 -10.46 -20.21
CA ASP A 72 -5.04 -11.84 -19.73
C ASP A 72 -4.57 -11.96 -18.27
N GLN A 73 -4.76 -10.90 -17.48
CA GLN A 73 -4.45 -10.89 -16.05
C GLN A 73 -5.60 -11.43 -15.23
N ILE A 74 -5.27 -12.09 -14.13
CA ILE A 74 -6.25 -12.51 -13.13
C ILE A 74 -6.45 -11.34 -12.16
N LEU A 75 -7.66 -10.81 -12.09
CA LEU A 75 -8.01 -9.76 -11.14
C LEU A 75 -8.12 -10.33 -9.72
N VAL A 76 -7.47 -9.66 -8.77
CA VAL A 76 -7.43 -10.08 -7.37
C VAL A 76 -8.17 -9.04 -6.52
N SER A 77 -9.14 -9.51 -5.74
CA SER A 77 -9.98 -8.68 -4.87
C SER A 77 -9.42 -8.55 -3.45
N SER A 78 -8.66 -9.56 -3.00
CA SER A 78 -8.05 -9.59 -1.67
C SER A 78 -6.70 -10.28 -1.70
N TYR A 79 -5.77 -9.81 -0.88
CA TYR A 79 -4.43 -10.35 -0.73
C TYR A 79 -4.07 -10.45 0.75
N PHE A 80 -3.55 -11.60 1.17
CA PHE A 80 -3.09 -11.84 2.52
C PHE A 80 -1.74 -12.56 2.52
N PHE A 81 -0.80 -12.01 3.28
CA PHE A 81 0.54 -12.57 3.46
C PHE A 81 0.99 -12.40 4.90
N GLN A 82 1.53 -13.46 5.49
CA GLN A 82 2.00 -13.46 6.87
C GLN A 82 3.29 -14.26 7.02
N LEU A 83 4.23 -13.65 7.74
CA LEU A 83 5.50 -14.24 8.16
C LEU A 83 5.62 -14.14 9.67
N ASP A 84 5.64 -15.29 10.34
CA ASP A 84 5.86 -15.37 11.78
C ASP A 84 7.35 -15.65 12.06
N SER A 85 7.94 -14.90 12.99
CA SER A 85 9.27 -15.20 13.55
C SER A 85 9.08 -15.57 15.01
N PRO A 86 9.01 -16.87 15.36
CA PRO A 86 8.74 -17.31 16.73
C PRO A 86 9.72 -16.69 17.74
N ARG A 87 9.17 -16.18 18.85
CA ARG A 87 9.92 -15.61 19.97
C ARG A 87 9.58 -16.34 21.26
N ASP A 88 10.56 -16.47 22.14
CA ASP A 88 10.33 -16.89 23.51
C ASP A 88 9.57 -15.80 24.28
N ALA A 89 8.52 -16.17 25.00
CA ALA A 89 7.61 -15.21 25.63
C ALA A 89 8.23 -14.50 26.85
N ALA A 90 9.17 -15.15 27.54
CA ALA A 90 9.80 -14.57 28.74
C ALA A 90 10.93 -13.61 28.39
N THR A 91 11.70 -13.91 27.34
CA THR A 91 12.95 -13.20 27.00
C THR A 91 12.87 -12.37 25.71
N GLY A 92 11.89 -12.63 24.84
CA GLY A 92 11.80 -12.03 23.51
C GLY A 92 12.85 -12.54 22.51
N GLN A 93 13.67 -13.52 22.89
CA GLN A 93 14.69 -14.10 22.01
C GLN A 93 14.06 -14.97 20.91
N ALA A 94 14.74 -15.16 19.78
CA ALA A 94 14.25 -16.02 18.71
C ALA A 94 14.19 -17.48 19.19
N SER A 95 13.02 -18.11 19.05
CA SER A 95 12.78 -19.49 19.54
C SER A 95 12.62 -20.52 18.42
N GLY A 96 12.70 -20.11 17.15
CA GLY A 96 12.59 -21.02 16.02
C GLY A 96 12.87 -20.39 14.66
N LYS A 97 12.83 -21.22 13.61
CA LYS A 97 12.89 -20.75 12.22
C LYS A 97 11.64 -19.94 11.89
N ARG A 98 11.80 -18.94 11.02
CA ARG A 98 10.67 -18.18 10.45
C ARG A 98 9.65 -19.13 9.80
N GLN A 99 8.37 -18.83 9.94
CA GLN A 99 7.26 -19.64 9.46
C GLN A 99 6.38 -18.79 8.55
N TYR A 100 6.26 -19.20 7.29
CA TYR A 100 5.34 -18.57 6.34
C TYR A 100 3.98 -19.24 6.46
N LYS A 101 2.92 -18.43 6.54
CA LYS A 101 1.56 -18.93 6.29
C LYS A 101 1.35 -18.99 4.77
N PRO A 102 0.45 -19.86 4.29
CA PRO A 102 0.04 -19.81 2.89
C PRO A 102 -0.36 -18.39 2.50
N LEU A 103 0.11 -17.94 1.34
CA LEU A 103 -0.32 -16.67 0.77
C LEU A 103 -1.72 -16.88 0.21
N THR A 104 -2.69 -16.13 0.70
CA THR A 104 -4.08 -16.28 0.27
C THR A 104 -4.50 -15.11 -0.59
N ILE A 105 -5.14 -15.40 -1.72
CA ILE A 105 -5.82 -14.39 -2.53
C ILE A 105 -7.29 -14.75 -2.70
N THR A 106 -8.12 -13.73 -2.88
CA THR A 106 -9.52 -13.90 -3.30
C THR A 106 -9.69 -13.29 -4.67
N LYS A 107 -10.35 -14.02 -5.58
CA LYS A 107 -10.76 -13.53 -6.90
C LYS A 107 -12.20 -13.91 -7.19
N GLN A 108 -12.79 -13.35 -8.23
CA GLN A 108 -14.05 -13.86 -8.76
C GLN A 108 -13.80 -15.12 -9.60
N LEU A 109 -14.81 -15.98 -9.71
CA LEU A 109 -14.76 -17.08 -10.68
C LEU A 109 -14.61 -16.55 -12.10
N ASN A 110 -13.66 -17.11 -12.83
CA ASN A 110 -13.37 -16.69 -14.20
C ASN A 110 -12.66 -17.81 -14.98
N GLY A 111 -12.08 -17.47 -16.15
CA GLY A 111 -11.39 -18.43 -17.02
C GLY A 111 -10.21 -19.18 -16.39
N SER A 112 -9.56 -18.62 -15.37
CA SER A 112 -8.44 -19.31 -14.68
C SER A 112 -8.90 -20.29 -13.60
N SER A 113 -10.15 -20.22 -13.14
CA SER A 113 -10.66 -21.08 -12.05
C SER A 113 -10.53 -22.58 -12.35
N PRO A 114 -10.88 -23.09 -13.55
CA PRO A 114 -10.64 -24.50 -13.87
C PRO A 114 -9.14 -24.88 -13.89
N GLN A 115 -8.26 -23.95 -14.27
CA GLN A 115 -6.80 -24.20 -14.27
C GLN A 115 -6.24 -24.23 -12.85
N LEU A 116 -6.74 -23.37 -11.95
CA LEU A 116 -6.42 -23.35 -10.53
C LEU A 116 -6.86 -24.65 -9.86
N LEU A 117 -8.11 -25.07 -10.08
CA LEU A 117 -8.62 -26.35 -9.59
C LEU A 117 -7.82 -27.54 -10.12
N GLN A 118 -7.46 -27.55 -11.41
CA GLN A 118 -6.65 -28.62 -12.00
C GLN A 118 -5.26 -28.69 -11.37
N ALA A 119 -4.59 -27.54 -11.19
CA ALA A 119 -3.28 -27.47 -10.57
C ALA A 119 -3.33 -27.89 -9.10
N SER A 120 -4.37 -27.49 -8.36
CA SER A 120 -4.65 -27.93 -6.99
C SER A 120 -4.86 -29.45 -6.91
N ALA A 121 -5.76 -29.99 -7.73
CA ALA A 121 -6.10 -31.42 -7.74
C ALA A 121 -4.93 -32.32 -8.15
N THR A 122 -3.99 -31.83 -8.95
CA THR A 122 -2.82 -32.60 -9.41
C THR A 122 -1.52 -32.25 -8.70
N ASN A 123 -1.55 -31.35 -7.72
CA ASN A 123 -0.37 -30.79 -7.07
C ASN A 123 0.66 -30.31 -8.10
N GLU A 124 0.20 -29.63 -9.15
CA GLU A 124 1.08 -29.06 -10.16
C GLU A 124 1.96 -27.97 -9.53
N ASN A 125 3.27 -28.03 -9.76
CA ASN A 125 4.17 -26.95 -9.38
C ASN A 125 3.95 -25.74 -10.29
N LEU A 126 3.74 -24.58 -9.67
CA LEU A 126 3.65 -23.29 -10.32
C LEU A 126 5.05 -22.67 -10.32
N THR A 127 5.69 -22.67 -11.49
CA THR A 127 7.04 -22.11 -11.67
C THR A 127 7.12 -20.64 -11.24
N SER A 128 6.05 -19.88 -11.48
CA SER A 128 5.95 -18.48 -11.07
C SER A 128 4.52 -18.06 -10.79
N VAL A 129 4.33 -17.33 -9.69
CA VAL A 129 3.12 -16.55 -9.39
C VAL A 129 3.56 -15.11 -9.16
N VAL A 130 3.17 -14.19 -10.04
CA VAL A 130 3.52 -12.76 -9.97
C VAL A 130 2.26 -11.97 -9.65
N ILE A 131 2.28 -11.25 -8.54
CA ILE A 131 1.19 -10.39 -8.08
C ILE A 131 1.71 -8.96 -8.13
N ASN A 132 1.04 -8.11 -8.89
CA ASN A 132 1.38 -6.70 -9.03
C ASN A 132 0.31 -5.84 -8.37
N PHE A 133 0.76 -4.77 -7.73
CA PHE A 133 -0.10 -3.81 -7.04
C PHE A 133 0.04 -2.45 -7.70
N TYR A 134 -1.10 -1.87 -8.02
CA TYR A 134 -1.20 -0.62 -8.74
C TYR A 134 -1.93 0.43 -7.92
N HIS A 135 -1.49 1.67 -8.07
CA HIS A 135 -2.24 2.84 -7.64
C HIS A 135 -2.27 3.87 -8.76
N THR A 136 -3.24 4.77 -8.72
CA THR A 136 -3.25 5.95 -9.58
C THR A 136 -2.32 7.02 -9.00
N ASP A 137 -1.37 7.52 -9.79
CA ASP A 137 -0.50 8.62 -9.39
C ASP A 137 -1.20 9.99 -9.50
N ARG A 138 -0.48 11.07 -9.17
CA ARG A 138 -1.02 12.44 -9.25
C ARG A 138 -1.34 12.91 -10.67
N THR A 139 -0.81 12.24 -11.69
CA THR A 139 -1.06 12.54 -13.10
C THR A 139 -2.26 11.78 -13.65
N GLY A 140 -2.90 10.93 -12.83
CA GLY A 140 -3.99 10.07 -13.26
C GLY A 140 -3.51 8.79 -13.95
N LYS A 141 -2.20 8.52 -13.96
CA LYS A 141 -1.64 7.32 -14.57
C LYS A 141 -1.59 6.19 -13.55
N GLU A 142 -1.96 4.99 -13.97
CA GLU A 142 -1.77 3.81 -13.15
C GLU A 142 -0.29 3.40 -13.12
N VAL A 143 0.23 3.16 -11.93
CA VAL A 143 1.63 2.83 -11.69
C VAL A 143 1.72 1.58 -10.83
N ASN A 144 2.46 0.59 -11.33
CA ASN A 144 2.83 -0.59 -10.56
C ASN A 144 3.87 -0.16 -9.50
N TYR A 145 3.45 -0.12 -8.24
CA TYR A 145 4.30 0.33 -7.16
C TYR A 145 4.90 -0.82 -6.35
N TYR A 146 4.27 -1.99 -6.35
CA TYR A 146 4.72 -3.13 -5.57
C TYR A 146 4.53 -4.45 -6.33
N ARG A 147 5.46 -5.38 -6.15
CA ARG A 147 5.40 -6.71 -6.75
C ARG A 147 5.72 -7.78 -5.73
N VAL A 148 4.95 -8.86 -5.75
CA VAL A 148 5.21 -10.09 -5.02
C VAL A 148 5.37 -11.22 -6.03
N THR A 149 6.49 -11.94 -5.97
CA THR A 149 6.77 -13.08 -6.84
C THR A 149 7.01 -14.31 -5.98
N LEU A 150 6.21 -15.36 -6.20
CA LEU A 150 6.43 -16.68 -5.66
C LEU A 150 7.10 -17.55 -6.73
N THR A 151 8.11 -18.31 -6.34
CA THR A 151 8.79 -19.28 -7.22
C THR A 151 8.63 -20.68 -6.64
N ASP A 152 8.36 -21.65 -7.51
CA ASP A 152 8.01 -23.03 -7.16
C ASP A 152 6.93 -23.06 -6.07
N ALA A 153 5.77 -22.52 -6.45
CA ALA A 153 4.59 -22.51 -5.61
C ALA A 153 3.69 -23.72 -5.89
N ALA A 154 2.85 -24.08 -4.93
CA ALA A 154 1.78 -25.05 -5.10
C ALA A 154 0.51 -24.54 -4.43
N ILE A 155 -0.64 -24.95 -4.93
CA ILE A 155 -1.93 -24.60 -4.33
C ILE A 155 -2.21 -25.60 -3.21
N SER A 156 -2.30 -25.07 -1.99
CA SER A 156 -2.60 -25.83 -0.77
C SER A 156 -4.10 -25.89 -0.47
N SER A 157 -4.86 -24.92 -0.97
CA SER A 157 -6.32 -24.87 -0.83
C SER A 157 -6.91 -24.02 -1.96
N ASP A 158 -8.03 -24.48 -2.49
CA ASP A 158 -8.88 -23.76 -3.44
C ASP A 158 -10.33 -23.91 -2.97
N LYS A 159 -10.98 -22.78 -2.65
CA LYS A 159 -12.32 -22.74 -2.08
C LYS A 159 -13.20 -21.79 -2.88
N GLN A 160 -14.24 -22.35 -3.49
CA GLN A 160 -15.25 -21.58 -4.21
C GLN A 160 -16.52 -21.41 -3.36
N TYR A 161 -17.08 -20.21 -3.35
CA TYR A 161 -18.28 -19.89 -2.58
C TYR A 161 -19.05 -18.72 -3.20
N SER A 162 -20.36 -18.69 -2.99
CA SER A 162 -21.22 -17.59 -3.43
C SER A 162 -21.67 -16.73 -2.26
N SER A 163 -21.73 -15.43 -2.47
CA SER A 163 -22.38 -14.48 -1.57
C SER A 163 -23.24 -13.52 -2.39
N GLY A 164 -24.57 -13.60 -2.22
CA GLY A 164 -25.52 -12.87 -3.04
C GLY A 164 -25.36 -13.21 -4.53
N SER A 165 -25.14 -12.19 -5.36
CA SER A 165 -24.94 -12.32 -6.81
C SER A 165 -23.48 -12.55 -7.23
N THR A 166 -22.56 -12.65 -6.27
CA THR A 166 -21.12 -12.82 -6.56
C THR A 166 -20.67 -14.24 -6.23
N VAL A 167 -19.81 -14.80 -7.07
CA VAL A 167 -19.13 -16.07 -6.81
C VAL A 167 -17.64 -15.83 -6.76
N SER A 168 -17.06 -16.14 -5.61
CA SER A 168 -15.66 -15.91 -5.27
C SER A 168 -14.91 -17.22 -5.10
N GLU A 169 -13.60 -17.12 -5.24
CA GLU A 169 -12.64 -18.20 -5.12
C GLU A 169 -11.48 -17.72 -4.26
N ASP A 170 -11.26 -18.38 -3.12
CA ASP A 170 -10.10 -18.20 -2.25
C ASP A 170 -9.04 -19.24 -2.61
N ILE A 171 -7.83 -18.79 -2.96
CA ILE A 171 -6.71 -19.66 -3.29
C ILE A 171 -5.57 -19.42 -2.31
N ALA A 172 -5.05 -20.49 -1.71
CA ALA A 172 -3.92 -20.45 -0.78
C ALA A 172 -2.68 -21.11 -1.39
N PHE A 173 -1.60 -20.35 -1.54
CA PHE A 173 -0.34 -20.81 -2.10
C PHE A 173 0.69 -21.09 -1.00
N VAL A 174 1.33 -22.24 -1.10
CA VAL A 174 2.62 -22.52 -0.45
C VAL A 174 3.72 -22.36 -1.48
N PHE A 175 4.93 -22.01 -1.06
CA PHE A 175 6.00 -21.64 -2.00
C PHE A 175 7.37 -21.96 -1.45
N ARG A 176 8.34 -22.17 -2.35
CA ARG A 176 9.74 -22.37 -2.00
C ARG A 176 10.50 -21.05 -1.81
N LYS A 177 10.20 -20.05 -2.63
CA LYS A 177 10.86 -18.75 -2.59
C LYS A 177 9.84 -17.64 -2.76
N VAL A 178 10.03 -16.56 -2.02
CA VAL A 178 9.26 -15.32 -2.16
C VAL A 178 10.21 -14.15 -2.40
N GLN A 179 9.82 -13.25 -3.28
CA GLN A 179 10.43 -11.96 -3.50
C GLN A 179 9.34 -10.89 -3.43
N GLN A 180 9.54 -9.87 -2.60
CA GLN A 180 8.69 -8.69 -2.56
C GLN A 180 9.50 -7.45 -2.88
N GLU A 181 8.97 -6.56 -3.70
CA GLU A 181 9.69 -5.40 -4.23
C GLU A 181 8.81 -4.16 -4.21
N ASP A 182 9.31 -3.09 -3.61
CA ASP A 182 8.79 -1.75 -3.86
C ASP A 182 9.48 -1.20 -5.11
N LEU A 183 8.71 -1.08 -6.19
CA LEU A 183 9.21 -0.66 -7.50
C LEU A 183 9.48 0.84 -7.57
N ILE A 184 8.97 1.64 -6.63
CA ILE A 184 9.18 3.08 -6.56
C ILE A 184 10.38 3.40 -5.68
N ALA A 185 10.40 2.86 -4.46
CA ALA A 185 11.48 3.04 -3.49
C ALA A 185 12.71 2.19 -3.77
N LYS A 186 12.61 1.20 -4.68
CA LYS A 186 13.69 0.28 -5.08
C LYS A 186 14.23 -0.56 -3.92
N THR A 187 13.37 -0.92 -2.98
CA THR A 187 13.68 -1.84 -1.89
C THR A 187 13.13 -3.23 -2.18
N SER A 188 13.86 -4.27 -1.79
CA SER A 188 13.44 -5.66 -2.03
C SER A 188 13.68 -6.54 -0.80
N PHE A 189 12.78 -7.50 -0.60
CA PHE A 189 12.91 -8.62 0.32
C PHE A 189 12.92 -9.93 -0.48
N VAL A 190 13.85 -10.84 -0.17
CA VAL A 190 13.94 -12.17 -0.81
C VAL A 190 14.24 -13.21 0.25
N ASP A 191 13.51 -14.33 0.26
CA ASP A 191 13.79 -15.51 1.09
C ASP A 191 13.56 -16.78 0.27
N ASP A 192 14.46 -17.76 0.41
CA ASP A 192 14.45 -19.04 -0.30
C ASP A 192 14.69 -20.21 0.67
N PHE A 193 13.71 -21.12 0.77
CA PHE A 193 13.73 -22.21 1.75
C PHE A 193 14.67 -23.36 1.40
N GLN A 194 15.18 -23.47 0.17
CA GLN A 194 16.14 -24.50 -0.18
C GLN A 194 17.56 -24.21 0.33
N THR A 195 17.88 -22.95 0.62
CA THR A 195 19.23 -22.52 1.01
C THR A 195 19.46 -22.48 2.53
N ALA A 196 18.42 -22.79 3.33
CA ALA A 196 18.52 -22.83 4.78
C ALA A 196 19.08 -24.17 5.27
N SER A 197 20.33 -24.44 4.94
CA SER A 197 21.17 -25.49 5.56
C SER A 197 21.53 -25.13 6.99
#